data_AF-A0A0N4T930-F1
#
_entry.id   AF-A0A0N4T930-F1
#
_cell.length_a   1.000
_cell.length_b   1.000
_cell.length_c   1.000
_cell.angle_alpha   90.00
_cell.angle_beta   90.00
_cell.angle_gamma   90.00
#
_symmetry.space_group_name_H-M   'P 1'
#
loop_
_entity.id
_entity.type
_entity.pdbx_description
1 polymer ?
#
loop_
_entity_poly.entity_id
_entity_poly.type
_entity_poly.pdbx_seq_one_letter_code
_entity_poly.pdbx_strand_id
1 'polypeptide(L)'
;MYARNTPRINEVVLLDEPGIPRGIWKLAKIIGLKRERDRKIRAVELKLPNGNIVIRPINLLYSLELQDTNETEMPEEDKKNVLRAKEAER
;
A
#
# COMPACT_ATOMS: atom_id res chain seq x y z
N MET A 1 14.19 -6.87 10.15
CA MET A 1 12.82 -7.26 9.81
C MET A 1 12.17 -6.03 9.16
N TYR A 2 12.12 -5.95 7.83
CA TYR A 2 11.63 -4.73 7.17
C TYR A 2 10.10 -4.66 7.28
N ALA A 3 9.57 -3.46 7.55
CA ALA A 3 8.15 -3.21 7.75
C ALA A 3 7.33 -3.76 6.56
N ARG A 4 6.40 -4.67 6.84
CA ARG A 4 5.42 -5.17 5.86
C ARG A 4 4.34 -4.10 5.71
N ASN A 5 4.67 -3.05 4.97
CA ASN A 5 3.72 -2.00 4.61
C ASN A 5 2.69 -2.58 3.63
N THR A 6 1.41 -2.32 3.88
CA THR A 6 0.36 -2.68 2.92
C THR A 6 0.41 -1.69 1.76
N PRO A 7 0.55 -2.13 0.50
CA PRO A 7 0.65 -1.23 -0.65
C PRO A 7 -0.64 -0.40 -0.81
N ARG A 8 -0.50 0.92 -0.94
CA ARG A 8 -1.62 1.85 -1.11
C ARG A 8 -1.70 2.37 -2.55
N ILE A 9 -2.92 2.60 -3.05
CA ILE A 9 -3.10 3.27 -4.34
C ILE A 9 -2.56 4.70 -4.23
N ASN A 10 -1.91 5.18 -5.28
CA ASN A 10 -1.18 6.44 -5.37
C ASN A 10 0.15 6.51 -4.61
N GLU A 11 0.58 5.44 -3.95
CA GLU A 11 1.90 5.37 -3.32
C GLU A 11 3.03 5.31 -4.35
N VAL A 12 4.15 5.98 -4.08
CA VAL A 12 5.37 5.90 -4.89
C VAL A 12 6.31 4.87 -4.27
N VAL A 13 6.73 3.91 -5.08
CA VAL A 13 7.58 2.79 -4.68
C VAL A 13 8.78 2.67 -5.61
N LEU A 14 9.86 2.07 -5.12
CA LEU A 14 10.96 1.61 -5.96
C LEU A 14 10.60 0.24 -6.52
N LEU A 15 10.81 0.07 -7.83
CA LEU A 15 10.62 -1.18 -8.54
C LEU A 15 11.97 -1.87 -8.77
N ASP A 16 12.10 -3.09 -8.24
CA ASP A 16 13.20 -3.98 -8.54
C ASP A 16 13.02 -4.61 -9.93
N GLU A 17 14.03 -4.42 -10.78
CA GLU A 17 14.09 -4.96 -12.12
C GLU A 17 15.34 -5.86 -12.24
N PRO A 18 15.21 -7.04 -12.86
CA PRO A 18 16.32 -7.96 -12.99
C PRO A 18 17.47 -7.31 -13.77
N GLY A 19 18.68 -7.41 -13.22
CA GLY A 19 19.89 -6.86 -13.83
C GLY A 19 20.11 -5.37 -13.57
N ILE A 20 19.23 -4.71 -12.81
CA ILE A 20 19.38 -3.29 -12.44
C ILE A 20 19.85 -3.22 -10.97
N PRO A 21 21.05 -2.69 -10.68
CA PRO A 21 21.51 -2.48 -9.32
C PRO A 21 20.54 -1.61 -8.51
N ARG A 22 20.46 -1.87 -7.21
CA ARG A 22 19.54 -1.17 -6.29
C ARG A 22 19.64 0.36 -6.34
N GLY A 23 20.85 0.89 -6.58
CA GLY A 23 21.08 2.35 -6.67
C GLY A 23 20.40 3.03 -7.86
N ILE A 24 19.88 2.27 -8.82
CA ILE A 24 19.21 2.79 -10.02
C ILE A 24 17.84 2.14 -10.27
N TRP A 25 17.22 1.59 -9.22
CA TRP A 25 15.82 1.14 -9.30
C TRP A 25 14.89 2.28 -9.69
N LYS A 26 13.93 1.97 -10.56
CA LYS A 26 13.01 2.97 -11.09
C LYS A 26 11.93 3.29 -10.06
N LEU A 27 11.55 4.57 -9.99
CA LEU A 27 10.36 5.00 -9.27
C LEU A 27 9.11 4.63 -10.07
N ALA A 28 8.10 4.12 -9.38
CA ALA A 28 6.81 3.82 -9.97
C ALA A 28 5.69 4.20 -9.02
N LYS A 29 4.53 4.57 -9.56
CA LYS A 29 3.34 4.90 -8.77
C LYS A 29 2.34 3.75 -8.83
N ILE A 30 1.86 3.29 -7.69
CA ILE A 30 0.79 2.29 -7.63
C ILE A 30 -0.51 2.93 -8.12
N ILE A 31 -1.12 2.36 -9.16
CA ILE A 31 -2.40 2.83 -9.71
C ILE A 31 -3.54 1.83 -9.47
N GLY A 32 -3.22 0.57 -9.14
CA GLY A 32 -4.21 -0.47 -8.90
C GLY A 32 -3.66 -1.63 -8.07
N LEU A 33 -4.53 -2.30 -7.32
CA LEU A 33 -4.19 -3.45 -6.48
C LEU A 33 -4.90 -4.69 -7.03
N LYS A 34 -4.16 -5.74 -7.38
CA LYS A 34 -4.76 -7.03 -7.79
C LYS A 34 -5.02 -7.86 -6.54
N ARG A 35 -6.29 -7.86 -6.11
CA ARG A 35 -6.79 -8.73 -5.06
C ARG A 35 -7.23 -10.05 -5.68
N GLU A 36 -6.65 -11.15 -5.23
CA GLU A 36 -7.11 -12.49 -5.61
C GLU A 36 -8.29 -12.94 -4.74
N ARG A 37 -8.82 -14.15 -5.02
CA ARG A 37 -9.96 -14.76 -4.30
C ARG A 37 -9.79 -14.76 -2.77
N ASP A 38 -8.56 -14.93 -2.29
CA ASP A 38 -8.23 -14.94 -0.86
C ASP A 38 -8.19 -13.54 -0.21
N ARG A 39 -8.58 -12.48 -0.94
CA ARG A 39 -8.43 -11.06 -0.57
C ARG A 39 -6.98 -10.60 -0.34
N LYS A 40 -5.99 -11.48 -0.57
CA LYS A 40 -4.56 -11.15 -0.50
C LYS A 40 -4.13 -10.41 -1.76
N ILE A 41 -3.33 -9.37 -1.56
CA ILE A 41 -2.69 -8.62 -2.64
C ILE A 41 -1.37 -9.30 -2.95
N ARG A 42 -1.25 -9.90 -4.14
CA ARG A 42 -0.01 -10.55 -4.60
C ARG A 42 0.68 -9.75 -5.70
N ALA A 43 -0.07 -8.92 -6.43
CA ALA A 43 0.44 -8.05 -7.48
C ALA A 43 -0.24 -6.67 -7.44
N VAL A 44 0.43 -5.69 -8.02
CA VAL A 44 -0.09 -4.32 -8.20
C VAL A 44 0.16 -3.84 -9.62
N GLU A 45 -0.67 -2.91 -10.06
CA GLU A 45 -0.46 -2.14 -11.28
C GLU A 45 0.32 -0.89 -10.94
N LEU A 46 1.42 -0.69 -11.67
CA LEU A 46 2.33 0.42 -11.52
C LEU A 46 2.33 1.28 -12.76
N LYS A 47 2.31 2.59 -12.58
CA LYS A 47 2.61 3.57 -13.61
C LYS A 47 4.08 3.99 -13.48
N LEU A 48 4.87 3.70 -14.51
CA LEU A 48 6.25 4.14 -14.63
C LEU A 48 6.31 5.63 -15.04
N PRO A 49 7.46 6.31 -14.86
CA PRO A 49 7.59 7.73 -15.17
C PRO A 49 7.44 8.04 -16.67
N ASN A 50 7.74 7.05 -17.52
CA ASN A 50 7.51 7.10 -18.96
C ASN A 50 6.02 6.94 -19.35
N GLY A 51 5.12 6.79 -18.40
CA GLY A 51 3.68 6.60 -18.63
C GLY A 51 3.25 5.15 -18.84
N ASN A 52 4.18 4.20 -18.99
CA ASN A 52 3.85 2.79 -19.18
C ASN A 52 3.24 2.19 -17.91
N ILE A 53 2.26 1.33 -18.10
CA ILE A 53 1.62 0.58 -17.02
C ILE A 53 2.18 -0.85 -17.03
N VAL A 54 2.67 -1.30 -15.87
CA VAL A 54 3.21 -2.65 -15.69
C VAL A 54 2.58 -3.31 -14.47
N ILE A 55 2.34 -4.62 -14.56
CA ILE A 55 1.90 -5.43 -13.42
C ILE A 55 3.12 -6.09 -12.82
N ARG A 56 3.32 -5.93 -11.51
CA ARG A 56 4.45 -6.50 -10.78
C ARG A 56 4.01 -7.10 -9.46
N PRO A 57 4.63 -8.21 -9.04
CA PRO A 57 4.37 -8.81 -7.74
C PRO A 57 4.91 -7.91 -6.61
N ILE A 58 4.23 -7.93 -5.46
CA ILE A 58 4.53 -7.01 -4.34
C ILE A 58 5.95 -7.15 -3.80
N ASN A 59 6.55 -8.33 -3.94
CA ASN A 59 7.90 -8.67 -3.47
C ASN A 59 9.02 -7.98 -4.27
N LEU A 60 8.71 -7.34 -5.40
CA LEU A 60 9.64 -6.51 -6.17
C LEU A 60 9.48 -5.02 -5.87
N LEU A 61 8.67 -4.65 -4.88
CA LEU A 61 8.35 -3.27 -4.56
C LEU A 61 8.90 -2.90 -3.20
N TYR A 62 9.45 -1.70 -3.13
CA TYR A 62 9.99 -1.15 -1.89
C TYR A 62 9.38 0.22 -1.65
N SER A 63 8.60 0.33 -0.57
CA SER A 63 8.04 1.61 -0.13
C SER A 63 9.13 2.58 0.27
N LEU A 64 8.94 3.86 -0.10
CA LEU A 64 9.78 4.96 0.36
C LEU A 64 9.27 5.55 1.67
N GLU A 65 7.96 5.45 1.90
CA GLU A 65 7.31 5.97 3.10
C GLU A 65 7.42 4.98 4.25
N LEU A 66 7.76 5.48 5.43
CA LEU A 66 7.54 4.76 6.68
C LEU A 66 6.08 4.96 7.06
N GLN A 67 5.31 3.87 7.15
CA GLN A 67 3.95 3.97 7.68
C GLN A 67 4.07 4.16 9.19
N ASP A 68 3.46 5.21 9.72
CA ASP A 68 3.22 5.31 11.16
C ASP A 68 2.33 4.12 11.53
N THR A 69 2.88 3.15 12.27
CA THR A 69 2.13 2.00 12.80
C THR A 69 1.06 2.40 13.83
N ASN A 70 0.73 3.69 13.92
CA ASN A 70 -0.26 4.28 14.80
C ASN A 70 -1.64 4.46 14.13
N GLU A 71 -1.83 3.99 12.90
CA GLU A 71 -3.17 3.61 12.44
C GLU A 71 -3.57 2.27 13.09
N THR A 72 -3.59 2.26 14.43
CA THR A 72 -4.39 1.32 15.20
C THR A 72 -5.80 1.50 14.67
N GLU A 73 -6.33 0.52 13.95
CA GLU A 73 -7.76 0.41 13.73
C GLU A 73 -8.40 0.69 15.08
N MET A 74 -9.15 1.79 15.22
CA MET A 74 -9.87 2.05 16.46
C MET A 74 -10.57 0.74 16.84
N PRO A 75 -10.31 0.18 18.05
CA PRO A 75 -11.03 -0.98 18.53
C PRO A 75 -12.51 -0.80 18.20
N GLU A 76 -13.17 -1.84 17.68
CA GLU A 76 -14.59 -1.78 17.31
C GLU A 76 -15.48 -1.22 18.44
N GLU A 77 -15.03 -1.41 19.68
CA GLU A 77 -15.62 -0.85 20.89
C GLU A 77 -15.59 0.69 20.92
N ASP A 78 -14.48 1.31 20.52
CA ASP A 78 -14.35 2.76 20.41
C ASP A 78 -15.22 3.33 19.28
N LYS A 79 -15.35 2.61 18.16
CA LYS A 79 -16.28 3.01 17.09
C LYS A 79 -17.73 3.00 17.55
N LYS A 80 -18.12 1.98 18.31
CA LYS A 80 -19.48 1.84 18.88
C LYS A 80 -19.76 2.92 19.92
N ASN A 81 -18.78 3.26 20.75
CA ASN A 81 -18.89 4.29 21.77
C ASN A 81 -19.04 5.69 21.13
N VAL A 82 -18.30 5.98 20.05
CA VAL A 82 -18.43 7.23 19.29
C VAL A 82 -19.80 7.34 18.60
N LEU A 83 -20.32 6.24 18.03
CA LEU A 83 -21.67 6.23 17.45
C LEU A 83 -22.73 6.53 18.52
N ARG A 84 -22.63 5.86 19.66
CA ARG A 84 -23.59 6.01 20.77
C ARG A 84 -23.56 7.42 21.39
N ALA A 85 -22.38 8.04 21.47
CA ALA A 85 -22.25 9.41 21.95
C ALA A 85 -22.91 10.41 21.00
N LYS A 86 -22.81 10.19 19.68
CA LYS A 86 -23.47 11.03 18.66
C LYS A 86 -24.98 10.89 18.62
N GLU A 87 -25.51 9.73 19.00
CA GLU A 87 -26.96 9.48 19.10
C GLU A 87 -27.57 10.10 20.37
N ALA A 88 -26.78 10.29 21.44
CA ALA A 88 -27.23 10.89 22.69
C ALA A 88 -27.29 12.42 22.68
N GLU A 89 -26.68 13.07 21.67
CA GLU A 89 -26.71 14.52 21.44
C GLU A 89 -27.83 14.98 20.48
N ARG A 90 -28.73 14.07 20.08
CA ARG A 90 -29.93 14.35 19.28
C ARG A 90 -31.19 14.24 20.13
#